data_AF-A0AAU5ZWY5-F1
#
_entry.id   AF-A0AAU5ZWY5-F1
#
_cell.length_a   1.000
_cell.length_b   1.000
_cell.length_c   1.000
_cell.angle_alpha   90.00
_cell.angle_beta   90.00
_cell.angle_gamma   90.00
#
_symmetry.space_group_name_H-M   'P 1'
#
loop_
_entity.id
_entity.type
_entity.pdbx_description
1 polymer ?
#
loop_
_entity_poly.entity_id
_entity_poly.type
_entity_poly.pdbx_seq_one_letter_code
_entity_poly.pdbx_strand_id
1 'polypeptide(L)'
;MDPIQIFARVGGVTYRSMDANRAFEVWVHLARSAGWDVVELPADRKVDDPTNLGAVMVEGIKYRIRFSPRVRRLLADDSTGHLTYKDALGYAAWAEPDLAAYEQD
;
A
#
# COMPACT_ATOMS: atom_id res chain seq x y z
N MET A 1 -6.95 3.02 14.61
CA MET A 1 -5.90 2.27 13.89
C MET A 1 -5.00 3.31 13.27
N ASP A 2 -3.70 3.29 13.58
CA ASP A 2 -2.75 4.29 13.06
C ASP A 2 -2.57 4.15 11.53
N PRO A 3 -2.35 5.24 10.75
CA PRO A 3 -2.10 5.14 9.32
C PRO A 3 -1.02 4.12 8.93
N ILE A 4 0.04 3.97 9.74
CA ILE A 4 1.13 3.01 9.46
C ILE A 4 0.70 1.54 9.59
N GLN A 5 -0.40 1.28 10.31
CA GLN A 5 -0.95 -0.05 10.54
C GLN A 5 -1.91 -0.49 9.41
N ILE A 6 -2.29 0.43 8.52
CA ILE A 6 -3.23 0.16 7.43
C ILE A 6 -2.50 -0.46 6.24
N PHE A 7 -2.95 -1.65 5.85
CA PHE A 7 -2.49 -2.35 4.65
C PHE A 7 -3.61 -2.48 3.63
N ALA A 8 -3.48 -1.79 2.50
CA ALA A 8 -4.36 -1.98 1.35
C ALA A 8 -3.91 -3.22 0.57
N ARG A 9 -4.57 -4.34 0.81
CA ARG A 9 -4.26 -5.67 0.27
C ARG A 9 -4.73 -5.83 -1.18
N VAL A 10 -4.24 -4.97 -2.07
CA VAL A 10 -4.63 -4.96 -3.48
C VAL A 10 -3.57 -5.70 -4.31
N GLY A 11 -4.03 -6.68 -5.09
CA GLY A 11 -3.19 -7.53 -5.92
C GLY A 11 -3.04 -8.97 -5.41
N GLY A 12 -2.54 -9.81 -6.32
CA GLY A 12 -2.18 -11.20 -6.05
C GLY A 12 -0.75 -11.32 -5.50
N VAL A 13 -0.08 -12.41 -5.83
CA VAL A 13 1.35 -12.66 -5.52
C VAL A 13 2.30 -12.15 -6.61
N THR A 14 1.75 -11.55 -7.68
CA THR A 14 2.48 -11.00 -8.82
C THR A 14 2.14 -9.53 -9.00
N TYR A 15 3.13 -8.71 -9.33
CA TYR A 15 2.92 -7.29 -9.63
C TYR A 15 1.99 -7.10 -10.84
N ARG A 16 1.07 -6.14 -10.74
CA ARG A 16 0.31 -5.58 -11.86
C ARG A 16 0.15 -4.07 -11.66
N SER A 17 0.37 -3.28 -12.71
CA SER A 17 0.26 -1.82 -12.65
C SER A 17 -1.15 -1.34 -12.27
N MET A 18 -2.19 -2.04 -12.73
CA MET A 18 -3.58 -1.77 -12.34
C MET A 18 -3.81 -1.97 -10.84
N ASP A 19 -3.18 -2.99 -10.24
CA ASP A 19 -3.27 -3.26 -8.80
C ASP A 19 -2.58 -2.14 -8.00
N ALA A 20 -1.44 -1.64 -8.48
CA ALA A 20 -0.69 -0.55 -7.85
C ALA A 20 -1.51 0.75 -7.77
N ASN A 21 -2.14 1.16 -8.87
CA ASN A 21 -2.99 2.35 -8.88
C ASN A 21 -4.16 2.21 -7.91
N ARG A 22 -4.85 1.06 -7.96
CA ARG A 22 -5.97 0.76 -7.07
C ARG A 22 -5.55 0.66 -5.60
N ALA A 23 -4.33 0.20 -5.31
CA ALA A 23 -3.82 0.07 -3.95
C ALA A 23 -3.77 1.40 -3.19
N PHE A 24 -3.38 2.49 -3.87
CA PHE A 24 -3.39 3.83 -3.26
C PHE A 24 -4.80 4.29 -2.91
N GLU A 25 -5.74 4.18 -3.85
CA GLU A 25 -7.14 4.57 -3.63
C GLU A 25 -7.76 3.79 -2.47
N VAL A 26 -7.50 2.48 -2.42
CA VAL A 26 -7.96 1.61 -1.34
C VAL A 26 -7.31 2.01 -0.01
N TRP A 27 -6.02 2.34 0.01
CA TRP A 27 -5.37 2.80 1.23
C TRP A 27 -6.01 4.10 1.76
N VAL A 28 -6.20 5.10 0.87
CA VAL A 28 -6.85 6.37 1.23
C VAL A 28 -8.26 6.14 1.75
N HIS A 29 -9.03 5.27 1.09
CA HIS A 29 -10.37 4.89 1.54
C HIS A 29 -10.36 4.24 2.93
N LEU A 30 -9.44 3.31 3.19
CA LEU A 30 -9.31 2.64 4.50
C LEU A 30 -8.90 3.63 5.60
N ALA A 31 -7.97 4.54 5.31
CA ALA A 31 -7.55 5.58 6.26
C ALA A 31 -8.69 6.54 6.62
N ARG A 32 -9.42 7.03 5.62
CA ARG A 32 -10.63 7.85 5.85
C ARG A 32 -11.70 7.08 6.62
N SER A 33 -11.91 5.81 6.31
CA SER A 33 -12.86 4.94 7.02
C SER A 33 -12.45 4.65 8.47
N ALA A 34 -11.15 4.74 8.76
CA ALA A 34 -10.61 4.63 10.11
C ALA A 34 -10.68 5.97 10.90
N GLY A 35 -11.21 7.03 10.29
CA GLY A 35 -11.45 8.33 10.92
C GLY A 35 -10.35 9.38 10.70
N TRP A 36 -9.33 9.07 9.88
CA TRP A 36 -8.26 10.03 9.61
C TRP A 36 -8.66 11.05 8.56
N ASP A 37 -8.26 12.30 8.78
CA ASP A 37 -8.28 13.31 7.74
C ASP A 37 -7.11 13.09 6.77
N VAL A 38 -7.42 12.79 5.52
CA VAL A 38 -6.44 12.44 4.49
C VAL A 38 -6.58 13.39 3.30
N VAL A 39 -5.56 14.21 3.10
CA VAL A 39 -5.43 15.10 1.95
C VAL A 39 -4.47 14.47 0.94
N GLU A 40 -4.97 14.18 -0.25
CA GLU A 40 -4.15 13.65 -1.33
C GLU A 40 -3.23 14.75 -1.87
N LEU A 41 -2.02 14.39 -2.29
CA LEU A 41 -1.05 15.31 -2.91
C LEU A 41 -0.89 14.95 -4.39
N PRO A 42 -1.70 15.51 -5.33
CA PRO A 42 -1.69 15.09 -6.74
C PRO A 42 -0.32 15.25 -7.43
N ALA A 43 0.44 16.28 -7.06
CA ALA A 43 1.78 16.52 -7.58
C ALA A 43 2.79 15.43 -7.18
N ASP A 44 2.53 14.71 -6.09
CA ASP A 44 3.38 13.62 -5.61
C ASP A 44 2.95 12.27 -6.16
N ARG A 45 1.82 12.17 -6.89
CA ARG A 45 1.35 10.91 -7.46
C ARG A 45 2.39 10.34 -8.42
N LYS A 46 2.71 9.06 -8.26
CA LYS A 46 3.67 8.34 -9.11
C LYS A 46 3.00 7.13 -9.75
N VAL A 47 2.36 7.35 -10.90
CA VAL A 47 1.58 6.32 -11.60
C VAL A 47 2.48 5.25 -12.24
N ASP A 48 3.70 5.63 -12.63
CA ASP A 48 4.64 4.75 -13.32
C ASP A 48 5.71 4.13 -12.41
N ASP A 49 5.68 4.44 -11.10
CA ASP A 49 6.62 3.86 -10.14
C ASP A 49 6.00 2.59 -9.50
N PRO A 50 6.65 1.43 -9.64
CA PRO A 50 6.10 0.16 -9.18
C PRO A 50 6.11 -0.01 -7.66
N THR A 51 6.80 0.87 -6.92
CA THR A 51 7.03 0.72 -5.47
C THR A 51 6.65 1.93 -4.63
N ASN A 52 6.56 3.10 -5.24
CA ASN A 52 6.12 4.34 -4.61
C ASN A 52 4.89 4.83 -5.37
N LEU A 53 3.75 4.86 -4.72
CA LEU A 53 2.49 5.28 -5.33
C LEU A 53 2.27 6.80 -5.20
N GLY A 54 3.13 7.49 -4.46
CA GLY A 54 3.04 8.92 -4.18
C GLY A 54 2.88 9.20 -2.70
N ALA A 55 2.28 10.35 -2.37
CA ALA A 55 2.17 10.80 -0.98
C ALA A 55 0.79 11.39 -0.66
N VAL A 56 0.50 11.43 0.63
CA VAL A 56 -0.68 12.06 1.23
C VAL A 56 -0.25 12.85 2.46
N MET A 57 -1.06 13.81 2.87
CA MET A 57 -1.00 14.40 4.20
C MET A 57 -2.04 13.75 5.08
N VAL A 58 -1.65 13.38 6.30
CA VAL A 58 -2.55 12.94 7.36
C VAL A 58 -2.29 13.80 8.58
N GLU A 59 -3.27 14.60 8.99
CA GLU A 59 -3.17 15.48 10.17
C GLU A 59 -1.87 16.31 10.26
N GLY A 60 -1.41 16.85 9.12
CA GLY A 60 -0.20 17.66 9.04
C GLY A 60 1.11 16.89 8.86
N ILE A 61 1.08 15.56 8.84
CA ILE A 61 2.23 14.70 8.58
C ILE A 61 2.17 14.17 7.16
N LYS A 62 3.28 14.27 6.42
CA LYS A 62 3.41 13.68 5.08
C LYS A 62 3.70 12.19 5.19
N TYR A 63 2.93 11.37 4.48
CA TYR A 63 3.16 9.93 4.36
C TYR A 63 3.39 9.56 2.90
N ARG A 64 4.44 8.77 2.64
CA ARG A 64 4.64 8.10 1.36
C ARG A 64 3.85 6.80 1.34
N ILE A 65 3.13 6.55 0.26
CA ILE A 65 2.39 5.31 0.06
C ILE A 65 3.25 4.36 -0.76
N ARG A 66 3.73 3.29 -0.14
CA ARG A 66 4.57 2.26 -0.75
C ARG A 66 3.73 1.13 -1.32
N PHE A 67 4.30 0.33 -2.22
CA PHE A 67 3.69 -0.88 -2.77
C PHE A 67 4.71 -1.99 -3.01
N SER A 68 4.50 -3.16 -2.42
CA SER A 68 5.39 -4.31 -2.57
C SER A 68 4.77 -5.59 -1.96
N PRO A 69 5.38 -6.77 -2.15
CA PRO A 69 5.01 -7.97 -1.40
C PRO A 69 5.25 -7.75 0.10
N ARG A 70 4.18 -7.78 0.89
CA ARG A 70 4.26 -7.48 2.34
C ARG A 70 3.29 -8.25 3.22
N VAL A 71 2.22 -8.78 2.65
CA VAL A 71 1.16 -9.44 3.42
C VAL A 71 1.19 -10.94 3.14
N ARG A 72 1.30 -11.76 4.18
CA ARG A 72 1.23 -13.22 4.07
C ARG A 72 -0.11 -13.65 3.49
N ARG A 73 -0.06 -14.57 2.53
CA ARG A 73 -1.22 -15.20 1.90
C ARG A 73 -0.93 -16.66 1.62
N LEU A 74 -2.00 -17.45 1.63
CA LEU A 74 -1.96 -18.82 1.14
C LEU A 74 -2.23 -18.82 -0.37
N LEU A 75 -1.31 -19.36 -1.14
CA LEU A 75 -1.43 -19.46 -2.60
C LEU A 75 -1.77 -20.91 -2.97
N ALA A 76 -2.89 -21.07 -3.69
CA ALA A 76 -3.23 -22.33 -4.34
C ALA A 76 -2.27 -22.57 -5.52
N ASP A 77 -1.75 -23.78 -5.62
CA ASP A 77 -0.83 -24.24 -6.68
C ASP A 77 -1.27 -25.62 -7.15
N ASP A 78 -1.70 -25.70 -8.40
CA ASP A 78 -2.14 -26.91 -9.09
C ASP A 78 -1.19 -27.35 -10.21
N SER A 79 0.00 -26.73 -10.30
CA SER A 79 0.98 -26.99 -11.38
C SER A 79 1.47 -28.43 -11.46
N THR A 80 1.30 -29.21 -10.39
CA THR A 80 1.65 -30.63 -10.30
C THR A 80 0.50 -31.58 -10.67
N GLY A 81 -0.67 -31.05 -11.04
CA GLY A 81 -1.89 -31.82 -11.26
C GLY A 81 -2.68 -32.12 -9.98
N HIS A 82 -2.17 -31.70 -8.82
CA HIS A 82 -2.84 -31.78 -7.52
C HIS A 82 -2.89 -30.41 -6.86
N LEU A 83 -4.04 -30.07 -6.26
CA LEU A 83 -4.19 -28.82 -5.53
C LEU A 83 -3.35 -28.86 -4.24
N THR A 84 -2.35 -27.99 -4.18
CA THR A 84 -1.51 -27.76 -3.00
C THR A 84 -1.58 -26.30 -2.59
N TYR A 85 -1.14 -26.00 -1.37
CA TYR A 85 -1.13 -24.64 -0.84
C TYR A 85 0.26 -24.31 -0.29
N LYS A 86 0.75 -23.11 -0.60
CA LYS A 86 2.03 -22.61 -0.10
C LYS A 86 1.93 -21.19 0.44
N ASP A 87 2.80 -20.88 1.39
CA ASP A 87 2.95 -19.52 1.89
C ASP A 87 3.56 -18.63 0.81
N ALA A 88 2.95 -17.47 0.60
CA ALA A 88 3.43 -16.45 -0.32
C ALA A 88 3.21 -15.05 0.28
N LEU A 89 3.90 -14.07 -0.28
CA LEU A 89 3.64 -12.67 0.00
C LEU A 89 2.78 -12.08 -1.12
N GLY A 90 1.59 -11.63 -0.74
CA GLY A 90 0.75 -10.79 -1.57
C GLY A 90 1.23 -9.35 -1.55
N TYR A 91 1.02 -8.65 -2.67
CA TYR A 91 1.25 -7.22 -2.75
C TYR A 91 0.26 -6.46 -1.86
N ALA A 92 0.75 -5.38 -1.26
CA ALA A 92 -0.07 -4.45 -0.51
C ALA A 92 0.53 -3.04 -0.54
N ALA A 93 -0.31 -2.03 -0.37
CA ALA A 93 0.13 -0.68 -0.09
C ALA A 93 0.06 -0.34 1.40
N TRP A 94 1.02 0.44 1.87
CA TRP A 94 1.11 0.93 3.25
C TRP A 94 1.72 2.34 3.28
N ALA A 95 1.52 3.04 4.39
CA ALA A 95 2.09 4.37 4.59
C ALA A 95 3.40 4.31 5.38
N GLU A 96 4.37 5.12 4.97
CA GLU A 96 5.60 5.41 5.69
C GLU A 96 5.69 6.92 5.95
N PRO A 97 5.84 7.36 7.21
CA PRO A 97 5.94 8.79 7.52
C PRO A 97 7.23 9.38 6.92
N ASP A 98 7.12 10.57 6.37
CA ASP A 98 8.27 11.35 5.92
C ASP A 98 8.83 12.18 7.08
N LEU A 99 9.74 11.57 7.84
CA LEU A 99 10.28 12.16 9.07
C LEU A 99 11.28 13.30 8.81
N ALA A 100 11.68 13.55 7.56
CA ALA A 100 12.60 14.62 7.21
C ALA A 100 12.09 16.03 7.56
N ALA A 101 10.78 16.20 7.77
CA ALA A 101 10.17 17.46 8.19
C ALA A 101 10.24 17.70 9.72
N TYR A 102 10.63 16.69 10.52
CA TYR A 102 10.66 16.77 11.99
C TYR A 102 12.05 17.10 12.57
N GLU A 103 13.12 17.08 11.78
CA GLU A 103 14.51 17.33 12.26
C GLU A 103 14.93 18.81 12.21
N GLN A 104 13.98 19.74 12.01
CA GLN A 104 14.23 21.18 12.03
C GLN A 104 13.46 21.87 13.18
N ASP A 105 13.74 21.49 14.42
CA ASP A 105 13.39 22.26 15.62
C ASP A 105 14.55 22.26 16.62
#